data_AF-A0A258UBX7-F1
#
_entry.id   AF-A0A258UBX7-F1
#
_cell.length_a   1.000
_cell.length_b   1.000
_cell.length_c   1.000
_cell.angle_alpha   90.00
_cell.angle_beta   90.00
_cell.angle_gamma   90.00
#
_symmetry.space_group_name_H-M   'P 1'
#
loop_
_entity.id
_entity.type
_entity.pdbx_description
1 polymer ?
#
loop_
_entity_poly.entity_id
_entity_poly.type
_entity_poly.pdbx_seq_one_letter_code
_entity_poly.pdbx_strand_id
1 'polypeptide(L)'
;MNYEELVKNHSGELIEKLVTHVVSQDPVEVLFNFEDNDQWAIVSMHQYEEDLEISLRMHSNQAVDLFVGYYDDEDEFHEIVHVLTETELEQLPDGLKKIMRKVVDDEKGMRLPGNLLSAK
;
A
#
# COMPACT_ATOMS: atom_id res chain seq x y z
N MET A 1 10.86 -12.63 -13.51
CA MET A 1 10.83 -12.85 -12.05
C MET A 1 9.41 -13.32 -11.72
N ASN A 2 9.19 -14.24 -10.77
CA ASN A 2 7.82 -14.66 -10.43
C ASN A 2 7.28 -13.82 -9.26
N TYR A 3 6.48 -12.80 -9.56
CA TYR A 3 5.93 -11.90 -8.55
C TYR A 3 4.90 -12.58 -7.64
N GLU A 4 4.18 -13.61 -8.12
CA GLU A 4 3.27 -14.39 -7.26
C GLU A 4 4.03 -15.13 -6.16
N GLU A 5 5.16 -15.74 -6.51
CA GLU A 5 6.04 -16.39 -5.53
C GLU A 5 6.68 -15.39 -4.57
N LEU A 6 7.02 -14.19 -5.06
CA LEU A 6 7.57 -13.11 -4.24
C LEU A 6 6.54 -12.67 -3.19
N VAL A 7 5.31 -12.35 -3.60
CA VAL A 7 4.26 -11.92 -2.67
C VAL A 7 3.93 -13.04 -1.69
N LYS A 8 3.78 -14.28 -2.16
CA LYS A 8 3.40 -15.42 -1.31
C LYS A 8 4.42 -15.74 -0.22
N ASN A 9 5.71 -15.58 -0.49
CA ASN A 9 6.77 -15.99 0.43
C ASN A 9 7.47 -14.82 1.14
N HIS A 10 7.37 -13.60 0.60
CA HIS A 10 8.12 -12.42 1.05
C HIS A 10 7.26 -11.16 1.20
N SER A 11 5.94 -11.29 1.36
CA SER A 11 5.02 -10.18 1.62
C SER A 11 5.48 -9.24 2.74
N GLY A 12 6.00 -9.79 3.85
CA GLY A 12 6.53 -8.98 4.95
C GLY A 12 7.69 -8.06 4.54
N GLU A 13 8.62 -8.54 3.73
CA GLU A 13 9.75 -7.73 3.23
C GLU A 13 9.26 -6.62 2.28
N LEU A 14 8.24 -6.93 1.46
CA LEU A 14 7.61 -5.94 0.58
C LEU A 14 6.90 -4.84 1.37
N ILE A 15 6.18 -5.22 2.44
CA ILE A 15 5.51 -4.28 3.34
C ILE A 15 6.55 -3.38 4.02
N GLU A 16 7.62 -3.95 4.57
CA GLU A 16 8.69 -3.16 5.21
C GLU A 16 9.34 -2.16 4.22
N LYS A 17 9.65 -2.62 2.99
CA LYS A 17 10.21 -1.78 1.93
C LYS A 17 9.28 -0.62 1.58
N LEU A 18 8.00 -0.92 1.35
CA LEU A 18 6.99 0.09 1.02
C LEU A 18 6.79 1.08 2.18
N VAL A 19 6.58 0.61 3.40
CA VAL A 19 6.38 1.47 4.56
C VAL A 19 7.59 2.38 4.76
N THR A 20 8.81 1.84 4.69
CA THR A 20 10.05 2.63 4.81
C THR A 20 10.14 3.69 3.72
N HIS A 21 9.84 3.33 2.46
CA HIS A 21 9.80 4.27 1.36
C HIS A 21 8.80 5.40 1.62
N VAL A 22 7.56 5.06 1.95
CA VAL A 22 6.45 6.01 2.16
C VAL A 22 6.76 6.95 3.31
N VAL A 23 7.16 6.46 4.49
CA VAL A 23 7.42 7.33 5.65
C VAL A 23 8.66 8.21 5.48
N SER A 24 9.55 7.86 4.55
CA SER A 24 10.72 8.68 4.20
C SER A 24 10.40 9.84 3.25
N GLN A 25 9.23 9.81 2.59
CA GLN A 25 8.82 10.92 1.71
C GLN A 25 8.42 12.14 2.55
N ASP A 26 8.74 13.33 2.04
CA ASP A 26 8.24 14.59 2.59
C ASP A 26 7.82 15.53 1.45
N PRO A 27 6.51 15.73 1.23
CA PRO A 27 5.39 15.16 1.97
C PRO A 27 4.98 13.78 1.47
N VAL A 28 4.30 13.02 2.34
CA VAL A 28 3.61 11.78 1.99
C VAL A 28 2.22 12.08 1.47
N GLU A 29 1.83 11.40 0.39
CA GLU A 29 0.49 11.44 -0.16
C GLU A 29 -0.22 10.13 0.15
N VAL A 30 -1.36 10.22 0.84
CA VAL A 30 -2.28 9.11 1.10
C VAL A 30 -3.54 9.41 0.33
N LEU A 31 -3.80 8.66 -0.75
CA LEU A 31 -4.91 8.95 -1.66
C LEU A 31 -6.17 8.21 -1.22
N PHE A 32 -7.33 8.77 -1.55
CA PHE A 32 -8.61 8.08 -1.48
C PHE A 32 -8.99 7.65 -2.89
N ASN A 33 -9.19 6.35 -3.09
CA ASN A 33 -9.62 5.77 -4.35
C ASN A 33 -10.88 4.92 -4.14
N PHE A 34 -11.62 4.70 -5.22
CA PHE A 34 -12.79 3.85 -5.24
C PHE A 34 -12.95 3.21 -6.62
N GLU A 35 -13.52 2.01 -6.63
CA GLU A 35 -13.93 1.30 -7.84
C GLU A 35 -15.24 0.56 -7.55
N ASP A 36 -16.25 0.80 -8.40
CA ASP A 36 -17.62 0.32 -8.20
C ASP A 36 -18.19 0.60 -6.80
N ASN A 37 -18.23 -0.41 -5.93
CA ASN A 37 -18.75 -0.32 -4.56
C ASN A 37 -17.65 -0.47 -3.49
N ASP A 38 -16.39 -0.53 -3.91
CA ASP A 38 -15.26 -0.64 -3.00
C ASP A 38 -14.48 0.68 -2.96
N GLN A 39 -13.92 0.97 -1.79
CA GLN A 39 -13.20 2.21 -1.53
C GLN A 39 -12.06 1.95 -0.57
N TRP A 40 -10.94 2.62 -0.82
CA TRP A 40 -9.74 2.44 -0.02
C TRP A 40 -8.88 3.69 0.04
N ALA A 41 -8.12 3.79 1.13
CA ALA A 41 -6.96 4.65 1.19
C ALA A 41 -5.76 3.89 0.61
N ILE A 42 -4.93 4.56 -0.18
CA ILE A 42 -3.76 3.96 -0.81
C ILE A 42 -2.49 4.78 -0.55
N VAL A 43 -1.42 4.05 -0.26
CA VAL A 43 -0.03 4.54 -0.36
C VAL A 43 0.73 3.59 -1.28
N SER A 44 1.59 4.14 -2.12
CA SER A 44 2.23 3.41 -3.21
C SER A 44 3.69 3.77 -3.35
N MET A 45 4.48 2.82 -3.86
CA MET A 45 5.79 3.08 -4.45
C MET A 45 5.82 2.50 -5.86
N HIS A 46 6.46 3.23 -6.78
CA HIS A 46 6.62 2.81 -8.17
C HIS A 46 8.09 2.56 -8.46
N GLN A 47 8.39 1.41 -9.06
CA GLN A 47 9.70 1.04 -9.57
C GLN A 47 9.67 1.11 -11.09
N TYR A 48 9.90 2.31 -11.63
CA TYR A 48 9.75 2.62 -13.06
C TYR A 48 10.65 1.81 -14.00
N GLU A 49 11.78 1.28 -13.52
CA GLU A 49 12.65 0.41 -14.34
C GLU A 49 12.06 -1.00 -14.53
N GLU A 50 11.13 -1.39 -13.65
CA GLU A 50 10.52 -2.72 -13.61
C GLU A 50 9.02 -2.67 -13.96
N ASP A 51 8.50 -1.50 -14.36
CA ASP A 51 7.08 -1.20 -14.55
C ASP A 51 6.19 -1.79 -13.43
N LEU A 52 6.67 -1.66 -12.20
CA LEU A 52 6.14 -2.32 -11.01
C LEU A 52 5.60 -1.30 -10.01
N GLU A 53 4.36 -1.49 -9.59
CA GLU A 53 3.72 -0.79 -8.49
C GLU A 53 3.59 -1.71 -7.28
N ILE A 54 3.93 -1.20 -6.10
CA ILE A 54 3.65 -1.86 -4.82
C ILE A 54 2.88 -0.89 -3.93
N SER A 55 1.73 -1.33 -3.45
CA SER A 55 0.77 -0.48 -2.75
C SER A 55 0.18 -1.16 -1.52
N LEU A 56 -0.13 -0.38 -0.50
CA LEU A 56 -0.98 -0.79 0.62
C LEU A 56 -2.33 -0.13 0.47
N ARG A 57 -3.39 -0.92 0.45
CA ARG A 57 -4.77 -0.45 0.37
C ARG A 57 -5.48 -0.76 1.68
N MET A 58 -6.12 0.24 2.28
CA MET A 58 -6.97 0.06 3.46
C MET A 58 -8.41 0.30 3.06
N HIS A 59 -9.24 -0.73 3.17
CA HIS A 59 -10.64 -0.70 2.79
C HIS A 59 -11.54 -0.12 3.89
N SER A 60 -12.77 0.23 3.50
CA SER A 60 -13.84 0.69 4.41
C SER A 60 -14.19 -0.30 5.53
N ASN A 61 -14.09 -1.61 5.26
CA ASN A 61 -14.29 -2.66 6.26
C ASN A 61 -13.07 -2.88 7.16
N GLN A 62 -12.04 -2.03 7.05
CA GLN A 62 -10.78 -2.10 7.79
C GLN A 62 -9.80 -3.19 7.36
N ALA A 63 -10.14 -4.02 6.37
CA ALA A 63 -9.17 -4.91 5.74
C ALA A 63 -8.04 -4.10 5.11
N VAL A 64 -6.82 -4.63 5.18
CA VAL A 64 -5.67 -4.08 4.49
C VAL A 64 -5.10 -5.16 3.61
N ASP A 65 -4.79 -4.82 2.37
CA ASP A 65 -4.08 -5.69 1.44
C ASP A 65 -2.84 -5.02 0.88
N LEU A 66 -1.86 -5.87 0.54
CA LEU A 66 -0.72 -5.55 -0.28
C LEU A 66 -1.14 -5.82 -1.74
N PHE A 67 -1.09 -4.76 -2.53
CA PHE A 67 -1.31 -4.80 -3.97
C PHE A 67 0.04 -4.72 -4.69
N VAL A 68 0.23 -5.59 -5.67
CA VAL A 68 1.37 -5.54 -6.60
C VAL A 68 0.83 -5.54 -8.01
N GLY A 69 1.08 -4.47 -8.75
CA GLY A 69 0.71 -4.34 -10.16
C GLY A 69 1.97 -4.29 -11.02
N TYR A 70 2.00 -5.01 -12.14
CA TYR A 70 3.14 -5.00 -13.05
C TYR A 70 2.73 -5.28 -14.49
N TYR A 71 3.58 -4.90 -15.44
CA TYR A 71 3.45 -5.30 -16.85
C TYR A 71 4.45 -6.41 -17.15
N ASP A 72 4.05 -7.40 -17.96
CA ASP A 72 4.97 -8.41 -18.47
C ASP A 72 5.62 -8.01 -19.80
N ASP A 73 6.43 -8.91 -20.36
CA ASP A 73 7.14 -8.68 -21.62
C ASP A 73 6.19 -8.54 -22.85
N GLU A 74 4.90 -8.87 -22.70
CA GLU A 74 3.86 -8.72 -23.73
C GLU A 74 3.00 -7.44 -23.52
N ASP A 75 3.41 -6.56 -22.60
CA ASP A 75 2.66 -5.38 -22.16
C ASP A 75 1.28 -5.72 -21.54
N GLU A 76 1.09 -6.95 -21.05
CA GLU A 76 -0.12 -7.34 -20.30
C GLU A 76 0.00 -6.89 -18.84
N PHE A 77 -1.04 -6.24 -18.34
CA PHE A 77 -1.11 -5.83 -16.94
C PHE A 77 -1.55 -7.00 -16.05
N HIS A 78 -0.77 -7.26 -15.01
CA HIS A 78 -1.05 -8.28 -14.01
C HIS A 78 -1.16 -7.63 -12.63
N GLU A 79 -2.09 -8.13 -11.82
CA GLU A 79 -2.26 -7.70 -10.44
C GLU A 79 -2.24 -8.89 -9.47
N ILE A 80 -1.64 -8.66 -8.31
CA ILE A 80 -1.60 -9.60 -7.19
C ILE A 80 -2.12 -8.88 -5.96
N VAL A 81 -3.14 -9.46 -5.33
CA VAL A 81 -3.75 -8.94 -4.10
C VAL A 81 -3.54 -9.93 -2.97
N HIS A 82 -2.86 -9.48 -1.91
CA HIS A 82 -2.61 -10.26 -0.70
C HIS A 82 -3.18 -9.55 0.53
N VAL A 83 -4.27 -10.09 1.08
CA VAL A 83 -4.85 -9.55 2.33
C VAL A 83 -3.88 -9.83 3.47
N LEU A 84 -3.52 -8.77 4.22
CA LEU A 84 -2.56 -8.87 5.30
C LEU A 84 -3.10 -9.73 6.45
N THR A 85 -2.22 -10.60 6.93
CA THR A 85 -2.39 -11.34 8.19
C THR A 85 -2.19 -10.42 9.40
N GLU A 86 -2.59 -10.88 10.58
CA GLU A 86 -2.39 -10.12 11.84
C GLU A 86 -0.91 -9.75 12.07
N THR A 87 0.01 -10.69 11.81
CA THR A 87 1.46 -10.45 11.95
C THR A 87 1.99 -9.41 10.95
N GLU A 88 1.40 -9.31 9.77
CA GLU A 88 1.78 -8.28 8.78
C GLU A 88 1.20 -6.91 9.13
N LEU A 89 -0.02 -6.86 9.67
CA LEU A 89 -0.62 -5.63 10.17
C LEU A 89 0.19 -5.00 11.31
N GLU A 90 0.84 -5.82 12.14
CA GLU A 90 1.73 -5.35 13.21
C GLU A 90 2.98 -4.62 12.69
N GLN A 91 3.36 -4.85 11.43
CA GLN A 91 4.49 -4.16 10.80
C GLN A 91 4.13 -2.71 10.41
N LEU A 92 2.84 -2.39 10.31
CA LEU A 92 2.38 -1.07 9.93
C LEU A 92 2.44 -0.09 11.12
N PRO A 93 3.08 1.07 10.97
CA PRO A 93 3.07 2.12 11.98
C PRO A 93 1.65 2.55 12.34
N ASP A 94 1.42 2.84 13.62
CA ASP A 94 0.13 3.28 14.13
C ASP A 94 -0.30 4.62 13.51
N GLY A 95 0.64 5.52 13.26
CA GLY A 95 0.40 6.77 12.54
C GLY A 95 -0.15 6.52 11.13
N LEU A 96 0.48 5.62 10.37
CA LEU A 96 0.04 5.24 9.03
C LEU A 96 -1.37 4.63 9.04
N LYS A 97 -1.63 3.65 9.92
CA LYS A 97 -2.96 3.03 10.04
C LYS A 97 -4.04 4.06 10.35
N LYS A 98 -3.77 5.01 11.27
CA LYS A 98 -4.72 6.08 11.65
C LYS A 98 -5.01 7.02 10.48
N ILE A 99 -3.99 7.41 9.71
CA ILE A 99 -4.18 8.33 8.59
C ILE A 99 -4.90 7.64 7.43
N MET A 100 -4.55 6.40 7.10
CA MET A 100 -5.28 5.64 6.08
C MET A 100 -6.74 5.44 6.47
N ARG A 101 -7.04 5.10 7.73
CA ARG A 101 -8.41 5.02 8.24
C ARG A 101 -9.15 6.34 8.04
N LYS A 102 -8.52 7.46 8.43
CA LYS A 102 -9.10 8.79 8.26
C LYS A 102 -9.39 9.13 6.81
N VAL A 103 -8.50 8.79 5.88
CA VAL A 103 -8.68 9.03 4.45
C VAL A 103 -9.91 8.30 3.90
N VAL A 104 -10.12 7.06 4.33
CA VAL A 104 -11.33 6.29 3.97
C VAL A 104 -12.58 6.91 4.61
N ASP A 105 -12.55 7.18 5.91
CA ASP A 105 -13.70 7.69 6.67
C ASP A 105 -14.15 9.09 6.18
N ASP A 106 -13.21 9.94 5.77
CA ASP A 106 -13.47 11.27 5.23
C ASP A 106 -13.72 11.28 3.71
N GLU A 107 -13.56 10.14 3.03
CA GLU A 107 -13.61 10.00 1.56
C GLU A 107 -12.71 11.00 0.83
N LYS A 108 -11.52 11.28 1.40
CA LYS A 108 -10.66 12.36 0.97
C LYS A 108 -9.19 12.09 1.21
N GLY A 109 -8.39 12.17 0.14
CA GLY A 109 -6.94 12.08 0.21
C GLY A 109 -6.29 13.16 1.07
N MET A 110 -5.15 12.84 1.66
CA MET A 110 -4.38 13.71 2.55
C MET A 110 -2.91 13.79 2.12
N ARG A 111 -2.31 14.95 2.33
CA ARG A 111 -0.88 15.21 2.13
C ARG A 111 -0.29 15.74 3.43
N LEU A 112 0.72 15.06 3.96
CA LEU A 112 1.23 15.30 5.30
C LEU A 112 2.72 14.93 5.44
N PRO A 113 3.44 15.52 6.41
CA PRO A 113 4.83 15.13 6.68
C PRO A 113 4.96 13.67 7.10
N GLY A 114 5.95 12.94 6.57
CA GLY A 114 6.14 11.51 6.81
C GLY A 114 6.43 11.14 8.26
N ASN A 115 7.01 12.06 9.04
CA ASN A 115 7.26 11.85 10.47
C ASN A 115 5.96 11.64 11.29
N LEU A 116 4.82 12.17 10.84
CA LEU A 116 3.53 11.94 11.48
C LEU A 116 3.04 10.50 11.32
N LEU A 117 3.51 9.80 10.29
CA LEU A 117 3.16 8.41 10.00
C LEU A 117 3.99 7.42 10.80
N SER A 118 5.24 7.78 11.14
CA SER A 118 6.20 6.90 11.84
C SER A 118 5.91 6.64 13.33
N ALA A 119 4.84 7.20 13.88
CA ALA A 119 4.47 6.99 15.29
C ALA A 119 4.16 5.51 15.55
N LYS A 120 4.80 4.95 16.58
CA LYS A 120 4.47 3.64 17.16
C LYS A 120 3.27 3.74 18.08
#